data_AF-A0A963SFV9-F1
#
_entry.id   AF-A0A963SFV9-F1
#
_cell.length_a   1.000
_cell.length_b   1.000
_cell.length_c   1.000
_cell.angle_alpha   90.00
_cell.angle_beta   90.00
_cell.angle_gamma   90.00
#
_symmetry.space_group_name_H-M   'P 1'
#
loop_
_entity.id
_entity.type
_entity.pdbx_description
1 polymer ?
#
loop_
_entity_poly.entity_id
_entity_poly.type
_entity_poly.pdbx_seq_one_letter_code
_entity_poly.pdbx_strand_id
1 'polypeptide(L)' 'MARARRPSMDHNRYGLDGMPISCRGADCDPVTGLPFPKFSAAANGGIPYFRVILVVLMSAFVGFFAWQTHLLG' A
#
# COMPACT_ATOMS: atom_id res chain seq x y z
N MET A 1 42.31 3.47 33.94
CA MET A 1 42.84 3.36 32.56
C MET A 1 41.67 3.30 31.59
N ALA A 2 41.28 4.42 30.99
CA ALA A 2 40.17 4.49 30.04
C ALA A 2 40.66 4.07 28.65
N ARG A 3 40.20 2.91 28.18
CA ARG A 3 40.51 2.39 26.84
C ARG A 3 39.76 3.23 25.81
N ALA A 4 40.49 3.97 24.98
CA ALA A 4 39.91 4.72 23.86
C ALA A 4 39.16 3.76 22.93
N ARG A 5 37.82 3.88 22.90
CA ARG A 5 36.96 3.14 21.97
C ARG A 5 37.15 3.80 20.61
N ARG A 6 37.84 3.13 19.69
CA ARG A 6 37.81 3.53 18.27
C ARG A 6 36.34 3.55 17.82
N PRO A 7 35.92 4.47 16.94
CA PRO A 7 34.64 4.33 16.27
C PRO A 7 34.73 3.11 15.35
N SER A 8 34.49 1.92 15.90
CA SER A 8 34.25 0.74 15.09
C SER A 8 32.96 1.01 14.33
N MET A 9 33.02 1.00 13.00
CA MET A 9 31.83 0.96 12.17
C MET A 9 30.89 -0.09 12.75
N ASP A 10 29.63 0.28 12.98
CA ASP A 10 28.62 -0.66 13.44
C ASP A 10 28.42 -1.72 12.35
N HIS A 11 29.11 -2.85 12.49
CA HIS A 11 29.09 -3.95 11.53
C HIS A 11 27.71 -4.63 11.47
N ASN A 12 26.86 -4.35 12.46
CA ASN A 12 25.49 -4.85 12.51
C ASN A 12 24.57 -4.09 11.54
N ARG A 13 25.04 -3.02 10.90
CA ARG A 13 24.29 -2.27 9.88
C ARG A 13 23.71 -3.16 8.78
N TYR A 14 24.40 -4.25 8.42
CA TYR A 14 23.96 -5.18 7.37
C TYR A 14 23.20 -6.42 7.87
N GLY A 15 22.90 -6.52 9.17
CA GLY A 15 22.19 -7.68 9.72
C GLY A 15 23.07 -8.92 9.92
N LEU A 16 24.40 -8.74 10.04
CA LEU A 16 25.34 -9.82 10.39
C LEU A 16 25.41 -10.08 11.92
N ASP A 17 24.53 -9.45 12.69
CA ASP A 17 24.33 -9.67 14.13
C ASP A 17 23.59 -10.99 14.45
N GLY A 18 23.23 -11.77 13.42
CA GLY A 18 22.49 -13.02 13.58
C GLY A 18 21.02 -12.82 13.95
N MET A 19 20.56 -11.57 14.01
CA MET A 19 19.15 -11.25 14.15
C MET A 19 18.50 -11.33 12.76
N PRO A 20 17.39 -12.07 12.58
CA PRO A 20 16.79 -12.18 11.27
C PRO A 20 16.34 -10.80 10.79
N ILE A 21 16.55 -10.51 9.51
CA ILE A 21 16.20 -9.22 8.89
C ILE A 21 14.70 -8.90 9.12
N SER A 22 13.86 -9.91 9.32
CA SER A 22 12.43 -9.77 9.67
C SER A 22 12.16 -9.13 11.04
N CYS A 23 13.11 -9.13 11.98
CA CYS A 23 12.97 -8.45 13.28
C CYS A 23 13.23 -6.93 13.18
N ARG A 24 13.90 -6.48 12.11
CA ARG A 24 13.91 -5.07 11.73
C ARG A 24 12.64 -4.84 10.94
N GLY A 25 11.72 -4.02 11.46
CA GLY A 25 10.37 -3.86 10.90
C GLY A 25 10.41 -3.72 9.37
N ALA A 26 9.49 -4.41 8.68
CA ALA A 26 9.42 -4.45 7.21
C ALA A 26 9.36 -3.05 6.54
N ASP A 27 9.03 -2.03 7.34
CA ASP A 27 8.93 -0.64 6.93
C ASP A 27 10.22 0.18 7.17
N CYS A 28 11.37 -0.44 7.43
CA CYS A 28 12.64 0.27 7.64
C CYS A 28 13.66 -0.04 6.55
N ASP A 29 14.41 0.98 6.12
CA ASP A 29 15.52 0.81 5.19
C ASP A 29 16.61 -0.06 5.83
N PRO A 30 16.97 -1.21 5.23
CA PRO A 30 17.98 -2.11 5.79
C PRO A 30 19.37 -1.48 5.88
N VAL A 31 19.66 -0.44 5.09
CA VAL A 31 20.96 0.24 5.10
C VAL A 31 21.01 1.34 6.15
N THR A 32 19.99 2.18 6.31
CA THR A 32 20.02 3.29 7.27
C THR A 32 19.29 3.04 8.58
N GLY A 33 18.43 2.02 8.65
CA GLY A 33 17.54 1.77 9.79
C GLY A 33 16.43 2.81 9.94
N LEU A 34 16.32 3.77 9.02
CA LEU A 34 15.28 4.79 9.04
C LEU A 34 13.96 4.18 8.56
N PRO A 35 12.82 4.59 9.14
CA PRO A 35 11.52 4.21 8.61
C PRO A 35 11.38 4.75 7.19
N PHE A 36 10.89 3.90 6.27
CA PHE A 36 10.53 4.34 4.93
C PHE A 36 9.50 5.46 5.02
N PRO A 37 9.61 6.49 4.16
CA PRO A 37 8.59 7.53 4.08
C PRO A 37 7.25 6.87 3.78
N LYS A 38 6.34 6.95 4.75
CA LYS A 38 4.98 6.44 4.60
C LYS A 38 4.23 7.41 3.72
N PHE A 39 4.05 7.07 2.45
CA PHE A 39 3.04 7.72 1.64
C PHE A 39 1.70 7.28 2.22
N SER A 40 0.94 8.22 2.78
CA SER A 40 -0.47 7.98 3.04
C SER A 40 -1.05 7.49 1.73
N ALA A 41 -1.48 6.22 1.67
CA ALA A 41 -2.22 5.72 0.54
C ALA A 41 -3.36 6.71 0.34
N ALA A 42 -3.29 7.51 -0.72
CA ALA A 42 -4.24 8.57 -0.94
C ALA A 42 -5.62 7.91 -0.99
N ALA A 43 -6.33 8.00 0.13
CA ALA A 43 -7.65 7.46 0.26
C ALA A 43 -8.49 8.24 -0.74
N ASN A 44 -8.86 7.57 -1.83
CA ASN A 44 -9.77 8.08 -2.86
C ASN A 44 -9.15 8.99 -3.93
N GLY A 45 -8.04 8.56 -4.55
CA GLY A 45 -7.65 9.04 -5.89
C GLY A 45 -8.59 8.54 -7.01
N GLY A 46 -9.88 8.40 -6.75
CA GLY A 46 -10.88 7.89 -7.68
C GLY A 46 -11.98 8.91 -7.95
N ILE A 47 -12.63 8.83 -9.10
CA ILE A 47 -13.77 9.69 -9.44
C ILE A 47 -14.86 9.49 -8.37
N PRO A 48 -15.21 10.54 -7.59
CA PRO A 48 -16.27 10.41 -6.61
C PRO A 48 -17.55 9.98 -7.34
N TYR A 49 -18.29 9.04 -6.76
CA TYR A 49 -19.54 8.48 -7.33
C TYR A 49 -19.39 7.58 -8.56
N PHE A 50 -18.19 7.16 -8.95
CA PHE A 50 -18.02 6.20 -10.07
C PHE A 50 -18.90 4.94 -9.93
N ARG A 51 -19.02 4.41 -8.71
CA ARG A 51 -19.92 3.27 -8.42
C ARG A 51 -21.39 3.59 -8.69
N VAL A 52 -21.84 4.80 -8.36
CA VAL A 52 -23.22 5.24 -8.61
C VAL A 52 -23.47 5.38 -10.11
N ILE A 53 -22.52 5.98 -10.84
CA ILE A 53 -22.58 6.11 -12.30
C ILE A 53 -22.70 4.74 -12.97
N LEU A 54 -21.89 3.76 -12.54
CA LEU A 54 -21.95 2.40 -13.08
C LEU A 54 -23.30 1.72 -12.81
N VAL A 55 -23.86 1.87 -11.61
CA VAL A 55 -25.17 1.29 -11.26
C VAL A 55 -26.29 1.89 -12.11
N VAL A 56 -26.27 3.21 -12.33
CA VAL A 56 -27.25 3.90 -13.18
C VAL A 56 -27.14 3.40 -14.63
N LEU A 57 -25.92 3.30 -15.16
CA LEU A 57 -25.68 2.85 -16.54
C LEU A 57 -26.14 1.40 -16.76
N MET A 58 -25.81 0.49 -15.83
CA MET A 58 -26.27 -0.91 -15.93
C MET A 58 -27.80 -1.02 -15.84
N SER A 59 -28.42 -0.24 -14.96
CA SER A 59 -29.88 -0.24 -14.81
C SER A 59 -30.58 0.27 -16.07
N ALA A 60 -30.06 1.34 -16.68
CA ALA A 60 -30.55 1.86 -17.94
C ALA A 60 -30.39 0.86 -19.08
N PHE A 61 -29.25 0.18 -19.16
CA PHE A 61 -28.99 -0.86 -20.15
C PHE A 61 -30.00 -2.02 -20.02
N VAL A 62 -30.17 -2.57 -18.81
CA VAL A 62 -31.12 -3.67 -18.58
C VAL A 62 -32.56 -3.24 -18.85
N GLY A 63 -32.95 -2.04 -18.39
CA GLY A 63 -34.29 -1.50 -18.63
C GLY A 63 -34.61 -1.31 -20.12
N PHE A 64 -33.65 -0.78 -20.88
CA PHE A 64 -33.78 -0.61 -22.33
C PHE A 64 -33.96 -1.96 -23.05
N PHE A 65 -33.14 -2.96 -22.70
CA PHE A 65 -33.27 -4.29 -23.30
C PHE A 65 -34.57 -5.00 -22.90
N ALA A 66 -35.00 -4.89 -21.64
CA ALA A 66 -36.27 -5.45 -21.19
C ALA A 66 -37.47 -4.84 -21.94
N TRP A 67 -37.41 -3.52 -22.21
CA TRP A 67 -38.42 -2.84 -23.03
C TRP A 67 -38.37 -3.29 -24.49
N GLN A 68 -37.19 -3.30 -25.13
CA GLN A 68 -37.05 -3.68 -26.53
C GLN A 68 -37.53 -5.12 -26.80
N THR A 69 -37.23 -6.03 -25.88
CA THR A 69 -37.58 -7.45 -26.00
C THR A 69 -39.04 -7.75 -25.65
N HIS A 70 -39.85 -6.74 -25.29
CA HIS A 70 -41.21 -6.93 -24.79
C HIS A 70 -41.29 -7.96 -23.64
N LEU A 71 -40.22 -8.10 -22.85
CA LEU A 71 -40.19 -8.99 -21.68
C LEU A 71 -41.21 -8.61 -20.61
N LEU A 72 -41.73 -7.38 -20.69
CA LEU A 72 -42.70 -6.82 -19.77
C LEU A 72 -44.13 -6.73 -20.37
N GLY A 73 -44.34 -7.21 -21.61
CA GLY A 73 -45.63 -7.18 -22.31
C GLY A 73 -45.67 -6.18 -23.46
#